data_AF-A0A0S1NLM3-F1
#
_entry.id   AF-A0A0S1NLM3-F1
#
_cell.length_a   1.000
_cell.length_b   1.000
_cell.length_c   1.000
_cell.angle_alpha   90.00
_cell.angle_beta   90.00
_cell.angle_gamma   90.00
#
_symmetry.space_group_name_H-M   'P 1'
#
loop_
_entity.id
_entity.type
_entity.pdbx_description
1 polymer ?
#
loop_
_entity_poly.entity_id
_entity_poly.type
_entity_poly.pdbx_seq_one_letter_code
_entity_poly.pdbx_strand_id
1 'polypeptide(L)'
;RYNVLLRDDKSYPYVLMTQEAWPRIAMHRGPRAIPGRYFGPYASVGAVRDTLNLMHKLFRLRSCEDSVFRNRSRPCLQHQIGRCSAPCVGLVPARDYAESVRRAGLLLDGRSDELTDELGRSMEEASMRLDFEDAARLRDLITGIRTLQARQYVDGRAADLDVLAVAMQGVSACVLLLAFRDGRNLGTRAFFPKTNGSDNPEEVLAAFVSQYYAEQPPPREIVLDRDLPDRELLEHALSSSGERRVQIKCNVRGERAGYLDMARRNAELALGTELTSHAAQLARAEALRDLLGMPSLPARIECFDISHTMGEATVASCVVFDAEGPVRGQYRRYNIAGIIEGDDYAAMNQAISRRFRRAVE
;
A
#
# COMPACT_ATOMS: atom_id res chain seq x y z
N ARG A 1 2.17 -27.03 -8.81
CA ARG A 1 0.81 -26.42 -8.75
C ARG A 1 0.39 -26.47 -7.28
N TYR A 2 0.33 -25.33 -6.60
CA TYR A 2 0.04 -25.27 -5.16
C TYR A 2 -1.47 -25.19 -4.92
N ASN A 3 -1.98 -25.90 -3.92
CA ASN A 3 -3.39 -25.82 -3.50
C ASN A 3 -3.66 -24.64 -2.54
N VAL A 4 -2.68 -23.80 -2.25
CA VAL A 4 -2.83 -22.64 -1.34
C VAL A 4 -3.32 -21.43 -2.12
N LEU A 5 -4.30 -20.68 -1.60
CA LEU A 5 -4.88 -19.51 -2.28
C LEU A 5 -4.62 -18.23 -1.47
N LEU A 6 -3.97 -17.24 -2.10
CA LEU A 6 -3.86 -15.89 -1.56
C LEU A 6 -5.18 -15.13 -1.78
N ARG A 7 -6.01 -14.99 -0.74
CA ARG A 7 -7.17 -14.09 -0.75
C ARG A 7 -6.87 -12.85 0.06
N ASP A 8 -6.50 -11.76 -0.61
CA ASP A 8 -6.48 -10.44 0.00
C ASP A 8 -7.25 -9.44 -0.87
N ASP A 9 -8.48 -9.15 -0.47
CA ASP A 9 -9.37 -8.23 -1.18
C ASP A 9 -8.95 -6.75 -1.03
N LYS A 10 -7.87 -6.45 -0.29
CA LYS A 10 -7.42 -5.08 -0.05
C LYS A 10 -6.39 -4.67 -1.10
N SER A 11 -6.83 -3.88 -2.07
CA SER A 11 -5.94 -3.19 -3.02
C SER A 11 -4.80 -2.44 -2.31
N TYR A 12 -3.58 -2.59 -2.81
CA TYR A 12 -2.39 -1.95 -2.27
C TYR A 12 -2.41 -0.43 -2.51
N PRO A 13 -1.98 0.37 -1.52
CA PRO A 13 -1.72 1.77 -1.74
C PRO A 13 -0.36 1.96 -2.45
N TYR A 14 -0.33 2.87 -3.40
CA TYR A 14 0.84 3.25 -4.18
C TYR A 14 1.07 4.76 -4.10
N VAL A 15 2.30 5.16 -4.35
CA VAL A 15 2.62 6.52 -4.77
C VAL A 15 2.50 6.55 -6.29
N LEU A 16 1.64 7.41 -6.82
CA LEU A 16 1.44 7.65 -8.25
C LEU A 16 2.10 8.97 -8.63
N MET A 17 2.93 8.94 -9.65
CA MET A 17 3.42 10.10 -10.38
C MET A 17 2.76 10.14 -11.75
N THR A 18 1.94 11.15 -12.04
CA THR A 18 1.19 11.24 -13.31
C THR A 18 2.10 11.57 -14.50
N GLN A 19 1.59 11.41 -15.74
CA GLN A 19 2.35 11.64 -16.98
C GLN A 19 1.99 12.93 -17.74
N GLU A 20 1.10 13.75 -17.18
CA GLU A 20 0.72 15.05 -17.77
C GLU A 20 1.90 16.05 -17.81
N ALA A 21 1.74 17.19 -18.51
CA ALA A 21 2.80 18.20 -18.66
C ALA A 21 3.34 18.75 -17.33
N TRP A 22 2.51 18.77 -16.29
CA TRP A 22 2.88 19.13 -14.92
C TRP A 22 2.56 17.98 -13.97
N PRO A 23 3.39 16.91 -13.94
CA PRO A 23 3.13 15.71 -13.15
C PRO A 23 2.84 16.04 -11.69
N ARG A 24 1.78 15.43 -11.15
CA ARG A 24 1.52 15.45 -9.70
C ARG A 24 1.97 14.15 -9.06
N ILE A 25 2.27 14.24 -7.78
CA ILE A 25 2.50 13.06 -6.95
C ILE A 25 1.32 12.89 -5.99
N ALA A 26 0.73 11.70 -5.98
CA ALA A 26 -0.50 11.43 -5.24
C ALA A 26 -0.52 10.00 -4.70
N MET A 27 -1.39 9.75 -3.72
CA MET A 27 -1.72 8.38 -3.32
C MET A 27 -2.68 7.79 -4.34
N HIS A 28 -2.42 6.55 -4.75
CA HIS A 28 -3.34 5.77 -5.58
C HIS A 28 -3.70 4.46 -4.90
N ARG A 29 -4.94 4.02 -5.09
CA ARG A 29 -5.42 2.72 -4.63
C ARG A 29 -6.40 2.14 -5.65
N GLY A 30 -6.27 0.86 -5.96
CA GLY A 30 -7.12 0.15 -6.92
C GLY A 30 -6.47 0.00 -8.31
N PRO A 31 -7.26 -0.28 -9.36
CA PRO A 31 -6.75 -0.54 -10.71
C PRO A 31 -5.86 0.60 -11.22
N ARG A 32 -4.80 0.26 -11.95
CA ARG A 32 -3.83 1.22 -12.52
C ARG A 32 -4.39 1.90 -13.78
N ALA A 33 -5.53 2.58 -13.65
CA ALA A 33 -6.23 3.22 -14.75
C ALA A 33 -5.71 4.63 -15.10
N ILE A 34 -4.92 5.24 -14.21
CA ILE A 34 -4.39 6.60 -14.41
C ILE A 34 -3.00 6.49 -15.05
N PRO A 35 -2.76 7.09 -16.23
CA PRO A 35 -1.44 7.08 -16.86
C PRO A 35 -0.39 7.72 -15.94
N GLY A 36 0.66 6.95 -15.64
CA GLY A 36 1.60 7.32 -14.60
C GLY A 36 2.58 6.22 -14.25
N ARG A 37 3.56 6.60 -13.42
CA ARG A 37 4.46 5.67 -12.75
C ARG A 37 3.93 5.37 -11.36
N TYR A 38 3.87 4.09 -11.02
CA TYR A 38 3.38 3.60 -9.74
C TYR A 38 4.54 3.05 -8.93
N PHE A 39 4.77 3.61 -7.74
CA PHE A 39 5.81 3.21 -6.81
C PHE A 39 5.18 2.53 -5.60
N GLY A 40 5.77 1.41 -5.17
CA GLY A 40 5.24 0.53 -4.15
C GLY A 40 5.29 -0.94 -4.59
N PRO A 41 4.39 -1.80 -4.08
CA PRO A 41 3.29 -1.50 -3.16
C PRO A 41 3.77 -1.09 -1.76
N TYR A 42 3.03 -0.21 -1.08
CA TYR A 42 3.29 0.14 0.32
C TYR A 42 2.42 -0.71 1.24
N ALA A 43 2.92 -1.03 2.43
CA ALA A 43 2.17 -1.86 3.37
C ALA A 43 0.97 -1.13 3.99
N SER A 44 1.05 0.20 4.12
CA SER A 44 0.00 1.02 4.70
C SER A 44 -0.17 2.37 4.01
N VAL A 45 -1.34 2.98 4.18
CA VAL A 45 -1.61 4.37 3.76
C VAL A 45 -0.71 5.35 4.52
N GLY A 46 -0.34 5.05 5.76
CA GLY A 46 0.60 5.85 6.55
C GLY A 46 1.95 5.96 5.84
N ALA A 47 2.52 4.83 5.43
CA ALA A 47 3.81 4.79 4.72
C ALA A 47 3.79 5.55 3.38
N VAL A 48 2.66 5.52 2.66
CA VAL A 48 2.46 6.35 1.47
C VAL A 48 2.44 7.83 1.83
N ARG A 49 1.68 8.24 2.85
CA ARG A 49 1.60 9.64 3.28
C ARG A 49 2.96 10.17 3.73
N ASP A 50 3.74 9.37 4.46
CA ASP A 50 5.08 9.75 4.89
C ASP A 50 6.01 9.94 3.69
N THR A 51 5.90 9.06 2.69
CA THR A 51 6.67 9.19 1.45
C THR A 51 6.24 10.42 0.65
N LEU A 52 4.95 10.67 0.47
CA LEU A 52 4.46 11.88 -0.21
C LEU A 52 4.89 13.15 0.50
N ASN A 53 4.78 13.19 1.84
CA ASN A 53 5.24 14.32 2.64
C ASN A 53 6.71 14.60 2.41
N LEU A 54 7.53 13.56 2.32
CA LEU A 54 8.92 13.69 2.01
C LEU A 54 9.16 14.22 0.58
N MET A 55 8.49 13.65 -0.42
CA MET A 55 8.64 14.06 -1.81
C MET A 55 8.27 15.54 -2.00
N HIS A 56 7.21 16.00 -1.35
CA HIS A 56 6.83 17.41 -1.36
C HIS A 56 7.87 18.31 -0.70
N LYS A 57 8.51 17.87 0.39
CA LYS A 57 9.55 18.65 1.06
C LYS A 57 10.83 18.76 0.21
N LEU A 58 11.26 17.66 -0.41
CA LEU A 58 12.53 17.61 -1.15
C LEU A 58 12.41 18.18 -2.57
N PHE A 59 11.38 17.79 -3.31
CA PHE A 59 11.27 18.08 -4.75
C PHE A 59 10.17 19.09 -5.10
N ARG A 60 9.40 19.54 -4.10
CA ARG A 60 8.37 20.59 -4.26
C ARG A 60 7.39 20.33 -5.41
N LEU A 61 7.00 19.07 -5.57
CA LEU A 61 6.03 18.64 -6.58
C LEU A 61 4.60 19.03 -6.17
N ARG A 62 3.73 19.23 -7.15
CA ARG A 62 2.32 19.52 -6.89
C ARG A 62 1.58 18.26 -6.40
N SER A 63 0.61 18.47 -5.51
CA SER A 63 -0.35 17.45 -5.04
C SER A 63 -1.80 17.75 -5.44
N CYS A 64 -2.07 18.94 -5.97
CA CYS A 64 -3.42 19.36 -6.31
C CYS A 64 -3.97 18.60 -7.52
N GLU A 65 -5.29 18.45 -7.53
CA GLU A 65 -6.02 17.93 -8.68
C GLU A 65 -5.97 18.91 -9.85
N ASP A 66 -6.13 18.40 -11.07
CA ASP A 66 -5.99 19.18 -12.30
C ASP A 66 -7.07 20.25 -12.44
N SER A 67 -8.25 19.99 -11.89
CA SER A 67 -9.35 20.95 -11.77
C SER A 67 -8.93 22.14 -10.92
N VAL A 68 -8.29 21.89 -9.78
CA VAL A 68 -7.73 22.92 -8.92
C VAL A 68 -6.57 23.62 -9.62
N PHE A 69 -5.63 22.86 -10.21
CA PHE A 69 -4.46 23.40 -10.90
C PHE A 69 -4.82 24.43 -11.98
N ARG A 70 -5.77 24.10 -12.86
CA ARG A 70 -6.19 24.95 -13.98
C ARG A 70 -6.89 26.24 -13.56
N ASN A 71 -7.52 26.25 -12.39
CA ASN A 71 -8.33 27.37 -11.91
C ASN A 71 -7.61 28.24 -10.87
N ARG A 72 -6.31 28.05 -10.64
CA ARG A 72 -5.56 28.86 -9.66
C ARG A 72 -5.06 30.17 -10.28
N SER A 73 -5.39 31.27 -9.60
CA SER A 73 -4.86 32.61 -9.90
C SER A 73 -3.77 33.07 -8.93
N ARG A 74 -3.60 32.38 -7.79
CA ARG A 74 -2.63 32.70 -6.74
C ARG A 74 -1.96 31.44 -6.19
N PRO A 75 -0.69 31.51 -5.73
CA PRO A 75 -0.03 30.40 -5.07
C PRO A 75 -0.82 29.89 -3.85
N CYS A 76 -0.87 28.58 -3.67
CA CYS A 76 -1.56 27.97 -2.54
C CYS A 76 -0.66 27.85 -1.31
N LEU A 77 -1.24 27.44 -0.18
CA LEU A 77 -0.51 27.20 1.07
C LEU A 77 0.69 26.26 0.89
N GLN A 78 0.56 25.22 0.05
CA GLN A 78 1.67 24.28 -0.21
C GLN A 78 2.91 24.99 -0.76
N HIS A 79 2.73 26.04 -1.56
CA HIS A 79 3.86 26.85 -2.02
C HIS A 79 4.44 27.70 -0.90
N GLN A 80 3.58 28.37 -0.12
CA GLN A 80 3.99 29.24 0.99
C GLN A 80 4.80 28.50 2.06
N ILE A 81 4.51 27.22 2.29
CA ILE A 81 5.26 26.36 3.21
C ILE A 81 6.41 25.58 2.55
N GLY A 82 6.79 25.95 1.31
CA GLY A 82 7.94 25.38 0.60
C GLY A 82 7.77 23.93 0.11
N ARG A 83 6.54 23.46 -0.07
CA ARG A 83 6.20 22.08 -0.51
C ARG A 83 5.76 21.97 -1.97
N CYS A 84 5.57 23.09 -2.65
CA CYS A 84 5.21 23.13 -4.06
C CYS A 84 5.92 24.32 -4.74
N SER A 85 6.44 24.09 -5.93
CA SER A 85 7.08 25.13 -6.76
C SER A 85 6.07 26.03 -7.50
N ALA A 86 4.78 25.86 -7.24
CA ALA A 86 3.67 26.63 -7.81
C ALA A 86 3.65 26.73 -9.36
N PRO A 87 3.76 25.60 -10.09
CA PRO A 87 3.63 25.60 -11.56
C PRO A 87 2.27 26.10 -12.05
N CYS A 88 1.21 26.01 -11.24
CA CYS A 88 -0.14 26.45 -11.59
C CYS A 88 -0.26 27.96 -11.88
N VAL A 89 0.69 28.76 -11.38
CA VAL A 89 0.73 30.21 -11.59
C VAL A 89 2.04 30.67 -12.24
N GLY A 90 2.79 29.73 -12.85
CA GLY A 90 3.99 30.05 -13.61
C GLY A 90 5.21 30.48 -12.80
N LEU A 91 5.26 30.21 -11.49
CA LEU A 91 6.40 30.58 -10.63
C LEU A 91 7.64 29.67 -10.79
N VAL A 92 7.54 28.61 -11.60
CA VAL A 92 8.65 27.71 -11.91
C VAL A 92 8.67 27.42 -13.41
N PRO A 93 9.85 27.47 -14.06
CA PRO A 93 9.99 27.04 -15.45
C PRO A 93 9.65 25.55 -15.63
N ALA A 94 9.05 25.19 -16.76
CA ALA A 94 8.67 23.81 -17.05
C ALA A 94 9.85 22.83 -17.01
N ARG A 95 11.02 23.25 -17.50
CA ARG A 95 12.25 22.45 -17.46
C ARG A 95 12.70 22.13 -16.03
N ASP A 96 12.63 23.10 -15.11
CA ASP A 96 13.10 22.95 -13.74
C ASP A 96 12.15 22.06 -12.93
N TYR A 97 10.85 22.14 -13.23
CA TYR A 97 9.85 21.24 -12.66
C TYR A 97 10.02 19.81 -13.18
N ALA A 98 10.21 19.63 -14.49
CA ALA A 98 10.45 18.32 -15.09
C ALA A 98 11.69 17.64 -14.48
N GLU A 99 12.74 18.42 -14.22
CA GLU A 99 13.95 17.93 -13.55
C GLU A 99 13.67 17.50 -12.09
N SER A 100 12.87 18.28 -11.35
CA SER A 100 12.40 17.89 -10.01
C SER A 100 11.59 16.59 -10.04
N VAL A 101 10.75 16.39 -11.06
CA VAL A 101 9.98 15.15 -11.27
C VAL A 101 10.90 13.97 -11.56
N ARG A 102 11.91 14.14 -12.44
CA ARG A 102 12.88 13.10 -12.78
C ARG A 102 13.67 12.66 -11.54
N ARG A 103 14.17 13.61 -10.76
CA ARG A 103 14.92 13.35 -9.51
C ARG A 103 14.06 12.66 -8.45
N ALA A 104 12.80 13.06 -8.30
CA ALA A 104 11.85 12.37 -7.43
C ALA A 104 11.62 10.93 -7.89
N GLY A 105 11.55 10.69 -9.20
CA GLY A 105 11.45 9.36 -9.79
C GLY A 105 12.66 8.49 -9.46
N LEU A 106 13.89 9.01 -9.61
CA LEU A 106 15.12 8.31 -9.24
C LEU A 106 15.14 7.90 -7.76
N LEU A 107 14.75 8.82 -6.87
CA LEU A 107 14.69 8.51 -5.44
C LEU A 107 13.66 7.42 -5.13
N LEU A 108 12.49 7.45 -5.77
CA LEU A 108 11.44 6.44 -5.58
C LEU A 108 11.79 5.08 -6.21
N ASP A 109 12.64 5.05 -7.24
CA ASP A 109 13.22 3.83 -7.81
C ASP A 109 14.36 3.26 -6.95
N GLY A 110 14.77 3.96 -5.90
CA GLY A 110 15.91 3.60 -5.06
C GLY A 110 17.27 3.81 -5.73
N ARG A 111 17.37 4.77 -6.65
CA ARG A 111 18.60 5.21 -7.32
C ARG A 111 19.18 6.44 -6.62
N SER A 112 19.23 6.40 -5.28
CA SER A 112 19.61 7.54 -4.44
C SER A 112 21.10 7.87 -4.50
N ASP A 113 21.95 6.87 -4.66
CA ASP A 113 23.40 7.07 -4.82
C ASP A 113 23.70 7.82 -6.13
N GLU A 114 23.11 7.36 -7.23
CA GLU A 114 23.20 8.03 -8.55
C GLU A 114 22.68 9.48 -8.48
N LEU A 115 21.53 9.68 -7.83
CA LEU A 115 20.98 11.01 -7.62
C LEU A 115 21.91 11.90 -6.79
N THR A 116 22.51 11.36 -5.73
CA THR A 116 23.43 12.12 -4.87
C THR A 116 24.69 12.53 -5.62
N ASP A 117 25.25 11.65 -6.46
CA ASP A 117 26.41 11.94 -7.29
C ASP A 117 26.10 12.99 -8.38
N GLU A 118 24.91 12.93 -8.96
CA GLU A 118 24.43 13.93 -9.93
C GLU A 118 24.26 15.31 -9.27
N LEU A 119 23.64 15.35 -8.09
CA LEU A 119 23.45 16.58 -7.33
C LEU A 119 24.78 17.16 -6.85
N GLY A 120 25.74 16.32 -6.45
CA GLY A 120 27.08 16.73 -6.05
C GLY A 120 27.81 17.47 -7.18
N ARG A 121 27.81 16.89 -8.39
CA ARG A 121 28.38 17.53 -9.59
C ARG A 121 27.68 18.85 -9.92
N SER A 122 26.34 18.87 -9.89
CA SER A 122 25.57 20.09 -10.15
C SER A 122 25.88 21.20 -9.13
N MET A 123 26.11 20.82 -7.86
CA MET A 123 26.46 21.75 -6.79
C MET A 123 27.85 22.34 -7.00
N GLU A 124 28.83 21.53 -7.39
CA GLU A 124 30.18 21.98 -7.72
C GLU A 124 30.17 22.94 -8.92
N GLU A 125 29.43 22.62 -9.98
CA GLU A 125 29.27 23.49 -11.14
C GLU A 125 28.62 24.83 -10.79
N ALA A 126 27.58 24.84 -9.94
CA ALA A 126 26.97 26.07 -9.44
C ALA A 126 27.95 26.92 -8.64
N SER A 127 28.75 26.27 -7.77
CA SER A 127 29.81 26.94 -7.01
C SER A 127 30.88 27.56 -7.93
N MET A 128 31.30 26.84 -8.98
CA MET A 128 32.26 27.35 -9.98
C MET A 128 31.73 28.56 -10.75
N ARG A 129 30.41 28.64 -10.98
CA ARG A 129 29.74 29.81 -11.56
C ARG A 129 29.45 30.94 -10.57
N LEU A 130 29.82 30.77 -9.30
CA LEU A 130 29.53 31.70 -8.19
C LEU A 130 28.02 31.81 -7.86
N ASP A 131 27.21 30.82 -8.27
CA ASP A 131 25.78 30.70 -7.98
C ASP A 131 25.55 30.07 -6.59
N PHE A 132 25.98 30.76 -5.52
CA PHE A 132 26.00 30.18 -4.17
C PHE A 132 24.63 29.81 -3.60
N GLU A 133 23.56 30.51 -4.00
CA GLU A 133 22.19 30.19 -3.59
C GLU A 133 21.76 28.82 -4.12
N ASP A 134 22.11 28.51 -5.38
CA ASP A 134 21.77 27.24 -5.99
C ASP A 134 22.64 26.10 -5.43
N ALA A 135 23.92 26.36 -5.23
CA ALA A 135 24.82 25.42 -4.56
C ALA A 135 24.32 25.08 -3.14
N ALA A 136 23.87 26.07 -2.36
CA ALA A 136 23.29 25.84 -1.04
C ALA A 136 22.01 25.00 -1.11
N ARG A 137 21.12 25.28 -2.07
CA ARG A 137 19.89 24.50 -2.30
C ARG A 137 20.19 23.03 -2.63
N LEU A 138 21.17 22.77 -3.50
CA LEU A 138 21.59 21.41 -3.88
C LEU A 138 22.24 20.67 -2.71
N ARG A 139 23.10 21.35 -1.93
CA ARG A 139 23.69 20.82 -0.70
C ARG A 139 22.62 20.40 0.31
N ASP A 140 21.62 21.25 0.54
CA ASP A 140 20.54 20.98 1.48
C ASP A 140 19.68 19.80 1.00
N LEU A 141 19.47 19.66 -0.32
CA LEU A 141 18.81 18.49 -0.92
C LEU A 141 19.62 17.20 -0.70
N ILE A 142 20.92 17.21 -0.98
CA ILE A 142 21.84 16.09 -0.72
C ILE A 142 21.79 15.69 0.76
N THR A 143 21.85 16.68 1.65
CA THR A 143 21.79 16.46 3.11
C THR A 143 20.45 15.83 3.51
N GLY A 144 19.35 16.31 2.93
CA GLY A 144 18.02 15.75 3.11
C GLY A 144 17.93 14.29 2.68
N ILE A 145 18.50 13.93 1.53
CA ILE A 145 18.54 12.55 1.02
C ILE A 145 19.40 11.66 1.94
N ARG A 146 20.62 12.09 2.28
CA ARG A 146 21.53 11.33 3.13
C ARG A 146 21.00 11.09 4.54
N THR A 147 20.33 12.09 5.13
CA THR A 147 19.71 11.94 6.47
C THR A 147 18.65 10.84 6.49
N LEU A 148 17.97 10.61 5.35
CA LEU A 148 16.99 9.53 5.23
C LEU A 148 17.67 8.17 5.08
N GLN A 149 18.73 8.09 4.28
CA GLN A 149 19.51 6.86 4.12
C GLN A 149 20.18 6.46 5.45
N ALA A 150 20.72 7.42 6.18
CA ALA A 150 21.43 7.19 7.44
C ALA A 150 20.57 6.58 8.56
N ARG A 151 19.23 6.65 8.47
CA ARG A 151 18.34 6.10 9.49
C ARG A 151 18.27 4.57 9.50
N GLN A 152 18.80 3.87 8.49
CA GLN A 152 18.73 2.40 8.37
C GLN A 152 19.94 1.79 7.65
N TYR A 153 21.15 2.31 7.90
CA TYR A 153 22.38 1.93 7.19
C TYR A 153 23.33 1.10 8.08
N VAL A 154 23.33 -0.23 7.97
CA VAL A 154 24.44 -1.08 8.49
C VAL A 154 24.79 -2.19 7.50
N ASP A 155 25.13 -1.86 6.25
CA ASP A 155 25.96 -2.75 5.38
C ASP A 155 26.45 -2.13 4.05
N GLY A 156 26.54 -0.80 3.93
CA GLY A 156 27.22 -0.15 2.80
C GLY A 156 26.49 -0.13 1.45
N ARG A 157 25.26 -0.66 1.36
CA ARG A 157 24.34 -0.43 0.24
C ARG A 157 22.91 -0.34 0.74
N ALA A 158 22.13 0.55 0.15
CA ALA A 158 20.71 0.69 0.44
C ALA A 158 19.96 -0.60 0.04
N ALA A 159 19.30 -1.24 1.02
CA ALA A 159 18.61 -2.51 0.80
C ALA A 159 17.34 -2.34 -0.05
N ASP A 160 17.34 -2.92 -1.26
CA ASP A 160 16.14 -3.20 -2.04
C ASP A 160 15.81 -4.69 -1.89
N LEU A 161 15.07 -5.00 -0.83
CA LEU A 161 14.75 -6.38 -0.48
C LEU A 161 13.37 -6.50 0.17
N ASP A 162 12.76 -7.66 0.02
CA ASP A 162 11.57 -8.04 0.78
C ASP A 162 11.95 -9.15 1.76
N VAL A 163 11.47 -9.07 3.00
CA VAL A 163 11.62 -10.12 4.01
C VAL A 163 10.28 -10.75 4.26
N LEU A 164 10.21 -12.07 4.10
CA LEU A 164 9.01 -12.86 4.28
C LEU A 164 9.23 -13.91 5.36
N ALA A 165 8.26 -14.06 6.24
CA ALA A 165 8.21 -15.14 7.22
C ALA A 165 6.81 -15.74 7.28
N VAL A 166 6.71 -17.03 7.58
CA VAL A 166 5.43 -17.71 7.75
C VAL A 166 5.32 -18.29 9.15
N ALA A 167 4.22 -17.96 9.83
CA ALA A 167 3.79 -18.61 11.06
C ALA A 167 2.59 -19.51 10.76
N MET A 168 2.53 -20.70 11.36
CA MET A 168 1.42 -21.63 11.19
C MET A 168 0.99 -22.24 12.52
N GLN A 169 -0.31 -22.49 12.66
CA GLN A 169 -0.92 -23.27 13.73
C GLN A 169 -1.99 -24.18 13.13
N GLY A 170 -1.66 -25.46 12.95
CA GLY A 170 -2.46 -26.39 12.16
C GLY A 170 -2.55 -25.93 10.71
N VAL A 171 -3.77 -25.81 10.18
CA VAL A 171 -4.03 -25.33 8.81
C VAL A 171 -4.12 -23.81 8.70
N SER A 172 -4.04 -23.07 9.82
CA SER A 172 -4.07 -21.62 9.81
C SER A 172 -2.66 -21.07 9.61
N ALA A 173 -2.48 -20.18 8.63
CA ALA A 173 -1.19 -19.60 8.30
C ALA A 173 -1.25 -18.07 8.27
N CYS A 174 -0.15 -17.44 8.68
CA CYS A 174 0.10 -16.02 8.50
C CYS A 174 1.45 -15.85 7.79
N VAL A 175 1.45 -15.28 6.60
CA VAL A 175 2.67 -14.83 5.92
C VAL A 175 2.83 -13.35 6.17
N LEU A 176 3.96 -12.94 6.75
CA LEU A 176 4.28 -11.54 6.98
C LEU A 176 5.31 -11.06 5.96
N LEU A 177 5.04 -9.92 5.33
CA LEU A 177 5.91 -9.23 4.40
C LEU A 177 6.41 -7.91 5.03
N LEU A 178 7.73 -7.75 5.09
CA LEU A 178 8.41 -6.47 5.27
C LEU A 178 9.04 -6.07 3.94
N ALA A 179 8.68 -4.92 3.40
CA ALA A 179 9.23 -4.44 2.14
C ALA A 179 10.23 -3.30 2.39
N PHE A 180 11.43 -3.40 1.81
CA PHE A 180 12.45 -2.36 1.88
C PHE A 180 12.81 -1.86 0.49
N ARG A 181 12.82 -0.55 0.29
CA ARG A 181 13.34 0.09 -0.94
C ARG A 181 14.33 1.16 -0.54
N ASP A 182 15.53 1.10 -1.11
CA ASP A 182 16.63 2.02 -0.78
C ASP A 182 16.91 2.09 0.73
N GLY A 183 16.89 0.94 1.40
CA GLY A 183 17.08 0.83 2.85
C GLY A 183 15.89 1.30 3.68
N ARG A 184 14.83 1.83 3.06
CA ARG A 184 13.64 2.33 3.76
C ARG A 184 12.59 1.26 3.88
N ASN A 185 12.11 1.03 5.11
CA ASN A 185 10.95 0.18 5.37
C ASN A 185 9.67 0.82 4.79
N LEU A 186 9.07 0.21 3.77
CA LEU A 186 7.78 0.59 3.18
C LEU A 186 6.57 0.10 4.00
N GLY A 187 6.86 -0.58 5.10
CA GLY A 187 5.97 -1.05 6.14
C GLY A 187 5.82 -2.57 6.16
N THR A 188 5.03 -3.02 7.12
CA THR A 188 4.75 -4.43 7.40
C THR A 188 3.32 -4.80 7.01
N ARG A 189 3.14 -5.95 6.38
CA ARG A 189 1.80 -6.50 6.08
C ARG A 189 1.70 -7.97 6.41
N ALA A 190 0.63 -8.36 7.10
CA ALA A 190 0.25 -9.74 7.35
C ALA A 190 -0.77 -10.21 6.31
N PHE A 191 -0.59 -11.44 5.84
CA PHE A 191 -1.47 -12.15 4.92
C PHE A 191 -1.91 -13.46 5.54
N PHE A 192 -3.17 -13.82 5.34
CA PHE A 192 -3.76 -15.04 5.88
C PHE A 192 -4.22 -15.94 4.72
N PRO A 193 -3.29 -16.64 4.03
CA PRO A 193 -3.63 -17.46 2.88
C PRO A 193 -4.50 -18.67 3.28
N LYS A 194 -5.44 -19.06 2.42
CA LYS A 194 -6.21 -20.30 2.61
C LYS A 194 -5.32 -21.47 2.20
N THR A 195 -4.93 -22.28 3.19
CA THR A 195 -4.00 -23.40 3.00
C THR A 195 -4.63 -24.63 2.33
N ASN A 196 -5.96 -24.71 2.28
CA ASN A 196 -6.73 -25.83 1.73
C ASN A 196 -6.27 -27.20 2.25
N GLY A 197 -5.95 -27.26 3.55
CA GLY A 197 -5.53 -28.48 4.24
C GLY A 197 -4.01 -28.68 4.31
N SER A 198 -3.21 -27.82 3.66
CA SER A 198 -1.75 -27.85 3.82
C SER A 198 -1.35 -27.40 5.22
N ASP A 199 -0.59 -28.23 5.93
CA ASP A 199 0.09 -27.90 7.18
C ASP A 199 1.59 -27.65 6.99
N ASN A 200 2.11 -27.82 5.75
CA ASN A 200 3.49 -27.57 5.40
C ASN A 200 3.76 -26.07 5.18
N PRO A 201 4.55 -25.40 6.04
CA PRO A 201 4.86 -23.98 5.91
C PRO A 201 5.72 -23.63 4.69
N GLU A 202 6.56 -24.55 4.22
CA GLU A 202 7.42 -24.32 3.05
C GLU A 202 6.59 -24.24 1.77
N GLU A 203 5.59 -25.12 1.63
CA GLU A 203 4.63 -25.08 0.53
C GLU A 203 3.74 -23.83 0.55
N VAL A 204 3.27 -23.44 1.74
CA VAL A 204 2.46 -22.22 1.91
C VAL A 204 3.26 -20.98 1.53
N LEU A 205 4.52 -20.88 1.96
CA LEU A 205 5.37 -19.75 1.62
C LEU A 205 5.75 -19.73 0.14
N ALA A 206 6.06 -20.87 -0.47
CA ALA A 206 6.35 -20.97 -1.90
C ALA A 206 5.15 -20.56 -2.76
N ALA A 207 3.95 -21.03 -2.40
CA ALA A 207 2.72 -20.65 -3.07
C ALA A 207 2.44 -19.15 -2.93
N PHE A 208 2.66 -18.58 -1.74
CA PHE A 208 2.53 -17.15 -1.50
C PHE A 208 3.48 -16.34 -2.37
N VAL A 209 4.78 -16.67 -2.37
CA VAL A 209 5.80 -15.97 -3.17
C VAL A 209 5.43 -16.00 -4.65
N SER A 210 5.06 -17.17 -5.17
CA SER A 210 4.66 -17.33 -6.57
C SER A 210 3.43 -16.49 -6.94
N GLN A 211 2.38 -16.48 -6.13
CA GLN A 211 1.16 -15.73 -6.41
C GLN A 211 1.36 -14.22 -6.22
N TYR A 212 2.04 -13.81 -5.14
CA TYR A 212 2.26 -12.41 -4.82
C TYR A 212 3.06 -11.71 -5.92
N TYR A 213 4.18 -12.29 -6.34
CA TYR A 213 5.04 -11.69 -7.37
C TYR A 213 4.59 -11.98 -8.81
N ALA A 214 3.52 -12.74 -9.01
CA ALA A 214 2.82 -12.76 -10.30
C ALA A 214 2.08 -11.43 -10.56
N GLU A 215 1.63 -10.76 -9.50
CA GLU A 215 0.94 -9.47 -9.59
C GLU A 215 1.81 -8.26 -9.23
N GLN A 216 2.83 -8.48 -8.39
CA GLN A 216 3.72 -7.42 -7.88
C GLN A 216 5.14 -7.56 -8.44
N PRO A 217 5.83 -6.45 -8.77
CA PRO A 217 7.21 -6.53 -9.24
C PRO A 217 8.15 -6.99 -8.11
N PRO A 218 8.97 -8.04 -8.31
CA PRO A 218 9.88 -8.54 -7.27
C PRO A 218 11.07 -7.59 -7.01
N PRO A 219 11.55 -7.47 -5.75
CA PRO A 219 12.79 -6.75 -5.44
C PRO A 219 14.02 -7.54 -5.94
N ARG A 220 15.21 -6.96 -5.80
CA ARG A 220 16.48 -7.65 -6.15
C ARG A 220 16.81 -8.82 -5.22
N GLU A 221 16.41 -8.72 -3.97
CA GLU A 221 16.68 -9.73 -2.94
C GLU A 221 15.40 -10.05 -2.18
N ILE A 222 15.09 -11.33 -1.99
CA ILE A 222 13.98 -11.81 -1.18
C ILE A 222 14.59 -12.67 -0.08
N VAL A 223 14.37 -12.29 1.17
CA VAL A 223 14.87 -12.99 2.35
C VAL A 223 13.72 -13.76 2.99
N LEU A 224 13.91 -15.06 3.18
CA LEU A 224 12.90 -15.98 3.67
C LEU A 224 13.30 -16.60 5.00
N ASP A 225 12.32 -17.00 5.81
CA ASP A 225 12.57 -17.64 7.10
C ASP A 225 12.94 -19.12 7.00
N ARG A 226 12.73 -19.71 5.84
CA ARG A 226 13.01 -21.10 5.50
C ARG A 226 13.33 -21.21 4.02
N ASP A 227 13.87 -22.34 3.61
CA ASP A 227 14.06 -22.61 2.18
C ASP A 227 12.71 -22.95 1.52
N LEU A 228 12.65 -22.80 0.20
CA LEU A 228 11.47 -23.13 -0.59
C LEU A 228 11.71 -24.38 -1.44
N PRO A 229 10.68 -25.22 -1.64
CA PRO A 229 10.66 -26.16 -2.74
C PRO A 229 10.87 -25.38 -4.05
N ASP A 230 11.71 -25.91 -4.94
CA ASP A 230 11.98 -25.32 -6.26
C ASP A 230 12.49 -23.86 -6.23
N ARG A 231 13.24 -23.45 -5.19
CA ARG A 231 13.81 -22.10 -5.05
C ARG A 231 14.48 -21.58 -6.33
N GLU A 232 15.28 -22.41 -6.99
CA GLU A 232 16.00 -22.03 -8.23
C GLU A 232 15.04 -21.69 -9.37
N LEU A 233 13.95 -22.45 -9.51
CA LEU A 233 12.93 -22.21 -10.52
C LEU A 233 12.17 -20.91 -10.24
N LEU A 234 11.86 -20.63 -8.97
CA LEU A 234 11.28 -19.35 -8.56
C LEU A 234 12.23 -18.18 -8.84
N GLU A 235 13.52 -18.28 -8.50
CA GLU A 235 14.52 -17.25 -8.82
C GLU A 235 14.58 -16.94 -10.32
N HIS A 236 14.56 -17.97 -11.18
CA HIS A 236 14.57 -17.81 -12.63
C HIS A 236 13.28 -17.17 -13.16
N ALA A 237 12.13 -17.62 -12.69
CA ALA A 237 10.83 -17.06 -13.09
C ALA A 237 10.69 -15.59 -12.68
N LEU A 238 11.06 -15.25 -11.45
CA LEU A 238 11.01 -13.89 -10.93
C LEU A 238 12.02 -12.98 -11.62
N SER A 239 13.21 -13.49 -11.93
CA SER A 239 14.23 -12.70 -12.65
C SER A 239 13.80 -12.36 -14.08
N SER A 240 13.14 -13.31 -14.75
CA SER A 240 12.61 -13.14 -16.10
C SER A 240 11.46 -12.13 -16.12
N SER A 241 10.52 -12.24 -15.17
CA SER A 241 9.38 -11.32 -15.03
C SER A 241 9.81 -9.90 -14.62
N GLY A 242 10.82 -9.78 -13.74
CA GLY A 242 11.29 -8.50 -13.22
C GLY A 242 12.32 -7.76 -14.08
N GLU A 243 12.71 -8.31 -15.23
CA GLU A 243 13.80 -7.84 -16.11
C GLU A 243 15.09 -7.51 -15.35
N ARG A 244 15.35 -8.24 -14.25
CA ARG A 244 16.47 -8.01 -13.33
C ARG A 244 16.84 -9.32 -12.65
N ARG A 245 18.06 -9.44 -12.15
CA ARG A 245 18.45 -10.60 -11.32
C ARG A 245 17.78 -10.50 -9.94
N VAL A 246 16.99 -11.50 -9.59
CA VAL A 246 16.36 -11.71 -8.28
C VAL A 246 17.08 -12.84 -7.55
N GLN A 247 17.39 -12.63 -6.26
CA GLN A 247 18.02 -13.64 -5.39
C GLN A 247 17.10 -13.97 -4.22
N ILE A 248 16.89 -15.26 -3.94
CA ILE A 248 16.15 -15.75 -2.77
C ILE A 248 17.16 -16.31 -1.77
N LYS A 249 17.18 -15.75 -0.55
CA LYS A 249 18.10 -16.16 0.53
C LYS A 249 17.33 -16.57 1.78
N CYS A 250 17.72 -17.69 2.38
CA CYS A 250 17.16 -18.17 3.65
C CYS A 250 18.16 -18.12 4.82
N ASN A 251 19.46 -18.20 4.54
CA ASN A 251 20.51 -18.14 5.56
C ASN A 251 21.25 -16.80 5.50
N VAL A 252 20.82 -15.85 6.32
CA VAL A 252 21.34 -14.48 6.34
C VAL A 252 21.94 -14.14 7.71
N ARG A 253 22.86 -13.16 7.73
CA ARG A 253 23.53 -12.67 8.95
C ARG A 253 23.36 -11.15 9.07
N GLY A 254 23.73 -10.61 10.23
CA GLY A 254 23.70 -9.17 10.49
C GLY A 254 22.28 -8.59 10.45
N GLU A 255 22.13 -7.45 9.81
CA GLU A 255 20.85 -6.71 9.76
C GLU A 255 19.71 -7.53 9.13
N ARG A 256 20.01 -8.27 8.06
CA ARG A 256 19.04 -9.17 7.40
C ARG A 256 18.48 -10.23 8.34
N ALA A 257 19.31 -10.77 9.24
CA ALA A 257 18.86 -11.72 10.26
C ALA A 257 17.93 -11.04 11.28
N GLY A 258 18.24 -9.78 11.66
CA GLY A 258 17.37 -8.97 12.52
C GLY A 258 16.00 -8.68 11.89
N TYR A 259 15.96 -8.36 10.59
CA TYR A 259 14.70 -8.18 9.88
C TYR A 259 13.90 -9.47 9.79
N LEU A 260 14.56 -10.60 9.56
CA LEU A 260 13.93 -11.90 9.48
C LEU A 260 13.32 -12.34 10.82
N ASP A 261 14.04 -12.13 11.91
CA ASP A 261 13.58 -12.37 13.27
C ASP A 261 12.39 -11.46 13.64
N MET A 262 12.41 -10.19 13.24
CA MET A 262 11.26 -9.29 13.35
C MET A 262 10.06 -9.80 12.55
N ALA A 263 10.28 -10.28 11.31
CA ALA A 263 9.22 -10.81 10.47
C ALA A 263 8.57 -12.06 11.10
N ARG A 264 9.38 -12.98 11.64
CA ARG A 264 8.88 -14.19 12.33
C ARG A 264 7.99 -13.84 13.51
N ARG A 265 8.49 -13.03 14.46
CA ARG A 265 7.72 -12.62 15.64
C ARG A 265 6.42 -11.91 15.28
N ASN A 266 6.47 -11.00 14.31
CA ASN A 266 5.28 -10.28 13.87
C ASN A 266 4.27 -11.21 13.19
N ALA A 267 4.73 -12.24 12.45
CA ALA A 267 3.85 -13.24 11.86
C ALA A 267 3.13 -14.08 12.93
N GLU A 268 3.86 -14.49 13.98
CA GLU A 268 3.30 -15.23 15.12
C GLU A 268 2.25 -14.40 15.89
N LEU A 269 2.58 -13.13 16.19
CA LEU A 269 1.65 -12.20 16.85
C LEU A 269 0.40 -11.93 16.01
N ALA A 270 0.57 -11.74 14.70
CA ALA A 270 -0.54 -11.54 13.77
C ALA A 270 -1.43 -12.78 13.69
N LEU A 271 -0.83 -13.98 13.61
CA LEU A 271 -1.56 -15.24 13.61
C LEU A 271 -2.36 -15.43 14.91
N GLY A 272 -1.74 -15.24 16.07
CA GLY A 272 -2.41 -15.36 17.37
C GLY A 272 -3.59 -14.38 17.51
N THR A 273 -3.42 -13.16 17.02
CA THR A 273 -4.48 -12.13 17.00
C THR A 273 -5.64 -12.57 16.10
N GLU A 274 -5.34 -13.07 14.90
CA GLU A 274 -6.35 -13.53 13.95
C GLU A 274 -7.15 -14.72 14.49
N LEU A 275 -6.47 -15.72 15.06
CA LEU A 275 -7.12 -16.88 15.69
C LEU A 275 -8.03 -16.47 16.85
N THR A 276 -7.58 -15.53 17.69
CA THR A 276 -8.37 -15.01 18.80
C THR A 276 -9.60 -14.24 18.30
N SER A 277 -9.44 -13.44 17.25
CA SER A 277 -10.53 -12.70 16.60
C SER A 277 -11.58 -13.65 16.01
N HIS A 278 -11.15 -14.70 15.32
CA HIS A 278 -12.03 -15.72 14.75
C HIS A 278 -12.80 -16.50 15.82
N ALA A 279 -12.12 -16.92 16.90
CA ALA A 279 -12.78 -17.57 18.03
C ALA A 279 -13.84 -16.65 18.68
N ALA A 280 -13.52 -15.37 18.84
CA ALA A 280 -14.47 -14.39 19.37
C ALA A 280 -15.66 -14.13 18.43
N GLN A 281 -15.47 -14.18 17.10
CA GLN A 281 -16.57 -14.09 16.14
C GLN A 281 -17.51 -15.29 16.23
N LEU A 282 -16.96 -16.50 16.30
CA LEU A 282 -17.75 -17.72 16.43
C LEU A 282 -18.61 -17.70 17.71
N ALA A 283 -18.01 -17.33 18.84
CA ALA A 283 -18.74 -17.19 20.11
C ALA A 283 -19.87 -16.17 20.03
N ARG A 284 -19.68 -15.06 19.31
CA ARG A 284 -20.74 -14.06 19.06
C ARG A 284 -21.86 -14.62 18.17
N ALA A 285 -21.52 -15.39 17.14
CA ALA A 285 -22.50 -16.02 16.26
C ALA A 285 -23.33 -17.09 16.98
N GLU A 286 -22.70 -17.86 17.88
CA GLU A 286 -23.39 -18.82 18.76
C GLU A 286 -24.35 -18.11 19.71
N ALA A 287 -23.89 -17.06 20.40
CA ALA A 287 -24.75 -16.27 21.28
C ALA A 287 -25.94 -15.64 20.52
N LEU A 288 -25.73 -15.17 19.28
CA LEU A 288 -26.81 -14.64 18.44
C LEU A 288 -27.80 -15.71 18.01
N ARG A 289 -27.31 -16.90 17.61
CA ARG A 289 -28.16 -18.06 17.29
C ARG A 289 -29.07 -18.40 18.47
N ASP A 290 -28.49 -18.48 19.66
CA ASP A 290 -29.22 -18.86 20.87
C ASP A 290 -30.24 -17.78 21.27
N LEU A 291 -29.85 -16.51 21.18
CA LEU A 291 -30.73 -15.37 21.47
C LEU A 291 -31.96 -15.33 20.55
N LEU A 292 -31.78 -15.63 19.25
CA LEU A 292 -32.84 -15.58 18.25
C LEU A 292 -33.54 -16.93 18.03
N GLY A 293 -33.13 -17.99 18.73
CA GLY A 293 -33.69 -19.33 18.56
C GLY A 293 -33.48 -19.92 17.17
N MET A 294 -32.36 -19.60 16.51
CA MET A 294 -32.07 -20.05 15.15
C MET A 294 -31.68 -21.54 15.12
N PRO A 295 -32.11 -22.31 14.10
CA PRO A 295 -31.78 -23.74 14.00
C PRO A 295 -30.30 -24.02 13.67
N SER A 296 -29.59 -23.02 13.15
CA SER A 296 -28.17 -23.11 12.80
C SER A 296 -27.50 -21.74 12.94
N LEU A 297 -26.17 -21.73 12.95
CA LEU A 297 -25.42 -20.47 12.97
C LEU A 297 -25.76 -19.61 11.75
N PRO A 298 -25.91 -18.29 11.90
CA PRO A 298 -26.17 -17.40 10.77
C PRO A 298 -24.99 -17.44 9.80
N ALA A 299 -25.17 -18.09 8.65
CA ALA A 299 -24.14 -18.16 7.61
C ALA A 299 -23.85 -16.79 6.97
N ARG A 300 -24.81 -15.87 7.04
CA ARG A 300 -24.72 -14.52 6.48
C ARG A 300 -25.60 -13.55 7.25
N ILE A 301 -25.08 -12.37 7.55
CA ILE A 301 -25.77 -11.28 8.22
C ILE A 301 -25.62 -10.02 7.37
N GLU A 302 -26.72 -9.39 6.98
CA GLU A 302 -26.71 -8.09 6.31
C GLU A 302 -27.36 -7.05 7.23
N CYS A 303 -26.60 -6.03 7.63
CA CYS A 303 -27.08 -4.96 8.50
C CYS A 303 -27.31 -3.70 7.67
N PHE A 304 -28.47 -3.07 7.84
CA PHE A 304 -28.83 -1.82 7.19
C PHE A 304 -28.86 -0.69 8.21
N ASP A 305 -28.29 0.45 7.83
CA ASP A 305 -28.27 1.68 8.61
C ASP A 305 -28.79 2.84 7.74
N ILE A 306 -29.70 3.66 8.29
CA ILE A 306 -30.26 4.83 7.60
C ILE A 306 -29.64 6.07 8.20
N SER A 307 -28.91 6.83 7.39
CA SER A 307 -28.27 8.07 7.82
C SER A 307 -28.99 9.29 7.23
N HIS A 308 -29.24 10.27 8.11
CA HIS A 308 -29.76 11.59 7.78
C HIS A 308 -28.68 12.63 8.10
N THR A 309 -28.10 13.26 7.08
CA THR A 309 -27.27 14.46 7.27
C THR A 309 -28.15 15.68 6.97
N MET A 310 -28.29 16.59 7.94
CA MET A 310 -29.08 17.82 7.75
C MET A 310 -28.61 18.58 6.51
N GLY A 311 -29.45 18.61 5.46
CA GLY A 311 -29.17 19.27 4.19
C GLY A 311 -28.63 18.36 3.07
N GLU A 312 -28.42 17.07 3.32
CA GLU A 312 -28.05 16.07 2.31
C GLU A 312 -29.16 15.02 2.13
N ALA A 313 -29.18 14.35 0.98
CA ALA A 313 -30.17 13.30 0.69
C ALA A 313 -29.99 12.08 1.62
N THR A 314 -31.10 11.47 2.08
CA THR A 314 -31.07 10.25 2.90
C THR A 314 -30.30 9.12 2.19
N VAL A 315 -29.40 8.46 2.91
CA VAL A 315 -28.60 7.34 2.41
C VAL A 315 -28.78 6.13 3.31
N ALA A 316 -29.08 4.98 2.70
CA ALA A 316 -29.04 3.69 3.38
C ALA A 316 -27.73 2.96 3.11
N SER A 317 -27.02 2.55 4.16
CA SER A 317 -25.79 1.76 4.08
C SER A 317 -26.09 0.30 4.44
N CYS A 318 -25.57 -0.64 3.65
CA CYS A 318 -25.63 -2.08 3.92
C CYS A 318 -24.23 -2.62 4.11
N VAL A 319 -23.99 -3.23 5.27
CA VAL A 319 -22.77 -3.98 5.58
C VAL A 319 -23.09 -5.46 5.64
N VAL A 320 -22.13 -6.29 5.24
CA VAL A 320 -22.32 -7.74 5.10
C VAL A 320 -21.29 -8.46 5.96
N PHE A 321 -21.73 -9.47 6.70
CA PHE A 321 -20.90 -10.40 7.45
C PHE A 321 -21.22 -11.84 7.01
N ASP A 322 -20.21 -12.70 7.01
CA ASP A 322 -20.36 -14.15 6.93
C ASP A 322 -19.68 -14.82 8.13
N ALA A 323 -19.53 -16.15 8.10
CA ALA A 323 -18.89 -16.91 9.16
C ALA A 323 -17.41 -16.53 9.40
N GLU A 324 -16.72 -15.96 8.40
CA GLU A 324 -15.33 -15.51 8.49
C GLU A 324 -15.24 -14.02 8.89
N GLY A 325 -16.37 -13.30 8.94
CA GLY A 325 -16.46 -11.92 9.41
C GLY A 325 -16.94 -10.93 8.34
N PRO A 326 -16.49 -9.65 8.37
CA PRO A 326 -17.03 -8.62 7.49
C PRO A 326 -16.59 -8.77 6.01
N VAL A 327 -17.56 -8.87 5.10
CA VAL A 327 -17.37 -9.02 3.65
C VAL A 327 -17.41 -7.67 2.94
N ARG A 328 -16.34 -6.89 3.10
CA ARG A 328 -16.27 -5.48 2.65
C ARG A 328 -16.57 -5.25 1.16
N GLY A 329 -16.17 -6.18 0.28
CA GLY A 329 -16.46 -6.09 -1.16
C GLY A 329 -17.96 -6.09 -1.50
N GLN A 330 -18.80 -6.56 -0.57
CA GLN A 330 -20.24 -6.63 -0.72
C GLN A 330 -20.99 -5.49 -0.02
N TYR A 331 -20.28 -4.52 0.56
CA TYR A 331 -20.91 -3.35 1.15
C TYR A 331 -21.58 -2.50 0.06
N ARG A 332 -22.73 -1.93 0.35
CA ARG A 332 -23.50 -1.11 -0.60
C ARG A 332 -24.01 0.15 0.07
N ARG A 333 -24.14 1.22 -0.71
CA ARG A 333 -24.84 2.44 -0.34
C ARG A 333 -25.98 2.66 -1.32
N TYR A 334 -27.14 2.99 -0.82
CA TYR A 334 -28.33 3.27 -1.59
C TYR A 334 -28.73 4.72 -1.34
N ASN A 335 -28.64 5.55 -2.38
CA ASN A 335 -29.25 6.88 -2.34
C ASN A 335 -30.77 6.67 -2.33
N ILE A 336 -31.42 7.23 -1.31
CA ILE A 336 -32.86 7.12 -1.10
C ILE A 336 -33.52 8.36 -1.70
N ALA A 337 -34.60 8.13 -2.46
CA ALA A 337 -35.31 9.20 -3.15
C ALA A 337 -36.81 8.92 -3.19
N GLY A 338 -37.60 9.98 -3.28
CA GLY A 338 -39.07 9.90 -3.42
C GLY A 338 -39.79 9.43 -2.16
N ILE A 339 -39.20 9.68 -0.98
CA ILE A 339 -39.83 9.43 0.33
C ILE A 339 -40.08 10.76 1.05
N ILE A 340 -40.93 10.73 2.06
CA ILE A 340 -41.12 11.86 2.99
C ILE A 340 -39.82 12.04 3.78
N GLU A 341 -39.37 13.29 3.97
CA GLU A 341 -38.17 13.57 4.75
C GLU A 341 -38.30 13.03 6.18
N GLY A 342 -37.31 12.25 6.63
CA GLY A 342 -37.32 11.59 7.94
C GLY A 342 -38.12 10.29 8.02
N ASP A 343 -38.60 9.74 6.90
CA ASP A 343 -39.26 8.44 6.87
C ASP A 343 -38.26 7.27 6.72
N ASP A 344 -37.68 6.86 7.85
CA ASP A 344 -36.74 5.76 7.95
C ASP A 344 -37.34 4.42 7.48
N TYR A 345 -38.64 4.21 7.67
CA TYR A 345 -39.32 2.98 7.26
C TYR A 345 -39.39 2.88 5.74
N ALA A 346 -39.76 3.97 5.06
CA ALA A 346 -39.77 4.03 3.60
C ALA A 346 -38.34 3.91 3.02
N ALA A 347 -37.36 4.54 3.67
CA ALA A 347 -35.94 4.40 3.30
C ALA A 347 -35.47 2.94 3.40
N MET A 348 -35.79 2.28 4.50
CA MET A 348 -35.43 0.88 4.75
C MET A 348 -36.11 -0.06 3.73
N ASN A 349 -37.40 0.13 3.48
CA ASN A 349 -38.14 -0.65 2.48
C ASN A 349 -37.50 -0.50 1.09
N GLN A 350 -37.19 0.72 0.66
CA GLN A 350 -36.56 0.97 -0.63
C GLN A 350 -35.17 0.31 -0.72
N ALA A 351 -34.36 0.38 0.33
CA ALA A 351 -33.03 -0.23 0.38
C ALA A 351 -33.10 -1.77 0.31
N ILE A 352 -33.93 -2.40 1.16
CA ILE A 352 -34.12 -3.86 1.21
C ILE A 352 -34.67 -4.36 -0.13
N SER A 353 -35.73 -3.73 -0.64
CA SER A 353 -36.35 -4.09 -1.92
C SER A 353 -35.35 -4.03 -3.07
N ARG A 354 -34.46 -3.01 -3.10
CA ARG A 354 -33.42 -2.90 -4.14
C ARG A 354 -32.31 -3.93 -3.96
N ARG A 355 -31.89 -4.22 -2.72
CA ARG A 355 -30.84 -5.19 -2.42
C ARG A 355 -31.21 -6.59 -2.88
N PHE A 356 -32.45 -7.01 -2.59
CA PHE A 356 -32.91 -8.38 -2.80
C PHE A 356 -33.71 -8.59 -4.10
N ARG A 357 -33.99 -7.53 -4.88
CA ARG A 357 -34.70 -7.66 -6.17
C ARG A 357 -34.07 -8.70 -7.10
N ARG A 358 -32.73 -8.76 -7.16
CA ARG A 358 -31.97 -9.71 -8.00
C ARG A 358 -31.79 -11.10 -7.40
N ALA A 359 -32.19 -11.33 -6.16
CA ALA A 359 -32.11 -12.64 -5.51
C ALA A 359 -33.44 -13.41 -5.60
N VAL A 360 -34.51 -12.74 -6.06
CA VAL A 360 -35.86 -13.28 -6.24
C VAL A 360 -36.12 -13.66 -7.71
N GLU A 361 -35.32 -13.15 -8.65
CA GLU A 361 -35.17 -13.65 -10.03
C GLU A 361 -34.05 -14.69 -10.08
#